data_AF-A0A1M6BAK2-F1
#
_entry.id   AF-A0A1M6BAK2-F1
#
_cell.length_a   1.000
_cell.length_b   1.000
_cell.length_c   1.000
_cell.angle_alpha   90.00
_cell.angle_beta   90.00
_cell.angle_gamma   90.00
#
_symmetry.space_group_name_H-M   'P 1'
#
loop_
_entity.id
_entity.type
_entity.pdbx_description
1 polymer ?
#
loop_
_entity_poly.entity_id
_entity_poly.type
_entity_poly.pdbx_seq_one_letter_code
_entity_poly.pdbx_strand_id
1 'polypeptide(L)'
;MSATWYECKIKYRKIDESGAQKMTTEPYLVDAISYTEAESRINEEMSAYISDEFKITNIKVANFAEIHPFENSDRWFKSKVSLIAYDEESGKERKSNIYLLIQANDVKEAFDNTNVAMKNTMGDYTIPAIAESPIMDVFPYFSGEEEDLGKIERFNAIKNSVPEVEEKVVEEVNEVTEELVAEETQEETDEAIESEETPFIEEEETEFVPVAFDEEE
;
A
#
# COMPACT_ATOMS: atom_id res chain seq x y z
N MET A 1 11.81 -10.62 25.58
CA MET A 1 11.84 -11.87 24.78
C MET A 1 11.99 -11.49 23.32
N SER A 2 12.69 -12.28 22.49
CA SER A 2 12.73 -12.04 21.04
C SER A 2 11.35 -12.35 20.45
N ALA A 3 10.68 -11.36 19.87
CA ALA A 3 9.40 -11.52 19.19
C ALA A 3 9.54 -12.51 18.02
N THR A 4 8.59 -13.42 17.87
CA THR A 4 8.54 -14.37 16.74
C THR A 4 7.26 -14.12 15.97
N TRP A 5 7.41 -13.57 14.77
CA TRP A 5 6.28 -13.18 13.95
C TRP A 5 5.77 -14.34 13.10
N TYR A 6 4.46 -14.51 13.06
CA TYR A 6 3.73 -15.49 12.25
C TYR A 6 2.80 -14.77 11.28
N GLU A 7 2.92 -15.05 9.98
CA GLU A 7 1.97 -14.59 8.98
C GLU A 7 0.82 -15.61 8.89
N CYS A 8 -0.38 -15.17 9.27
CA CYS A 8 -1.62 -15.93 9.26
C CYS A 8 -2.51 -15.44 8.11
N LYS A 9 -2.81 -16.32 7.16
CA LYS A 9 -3.71 -16.01 6.02
C LYS A 9 -5.13 -16.43 6.33
N ILE A 10 -6.04 -15.48 6.31
CA ILE A 10 -7.42 -15.68 6.74
C ILE A 10 -8.31 -15.50 5.55
N LYS A 11 -9.16 -16.49 5.32
CA LYS A 11 -10.12 -16.49 4.23
C LYS A 11 -11.51 -16.37 4.82
N TYR A 12 -12.19 -15.30 4.45
CA TYR A 12 -13.56 -15.03 4.87
C TYR A 12 -14.38 -14.58 3.67
N ARG A 13 -15.70 -14.53 3.88
CA ARG A 13 -16.65 -14.10 2.86
C ARG A 13 -16.99 -12.64 3.11
N LYS A 14 -16.71 -11.78 2.14
CA LYS A 14 -17.12 -10.37 2.15
C LYS A 14 -18.28 -10.20 1.16
N ILE A 15 -19.30 -9.47 1.58
CA ILE A 15 -20.40 -9.05 0.69
C ILE A 15 -19.91 -7.77 0.02
N ASP A 16 -19.83 -7.80 -1.31
CA ASP A 16 -19.45 -6.62 -2.09
C ASP A 16 -20.64 -5.65 -2.24
N GLU A 17 -20.39 -4.42 -2.67
CA GLU A 17 -21.44 -3.38 -2.85
C GLU A 17 -22.53 -3.79 -3.85
N SER A 18 -22.22 -4.74 -4.72
CA SER A 18 -23.17 -5.38 -5.66
C SER A 18 -24.01 -6.51 -5.06
N GLY A 19 -23.88 -6.79 -3.75
CA GLY A 19 -24.56 -7.90 -3.06
C GLY A 19 -23.97 -9.28 -3.34
N ALA A 20 -22.89 -9.37 -4.12
CA ALA A 20 -22.21 -10.62 -4.43
C ALA A 20 -21.29 -11.05 -3.27
N GLN A 21 -21.39 -12.32 -2.87
CA GLN A 21 -20.52 -12.90 -1.85
C GLN A 21 -19.19 -13.33 -2.48
N LYS A 22 -18.10 -12.63 -2.17
CA LYS A 22 -16.75 -12.97 -2.63
C LYS A 22 -15.92 -13.54 -1.49
N MET A 23 -15.15 -14.58 -1.78
CA MET A 23 -14.14 -15.08 -0.86
C MET A 23 -12.86 -14.25 -1.01
N THR A 24 -12.45 -13.58 0.06
CA THR A 24 -11.21 -12.79 0.13
C THR A 24 -10.25 -13.47 1.08
N THR A 25 -8.96 -13.42 0.75
CA THR A 25 -7.88 -13.94 1.61
C THR A 25 -6.96 -12.79 1.97
N GLU A 26 -6.85 -12.47 3.26
CA GLU A 26 -6.03 -11.39 3.78
C GLU A 26 -4.94 -11.96 4.71
N PRO A 27 -3.66 -11.56 4.54
CA PRO A 27 -2.60 -11.96 5.43
C PRO A 27 -2.47 -10.98 6.61
N TYR A 28 -2.40 -11.54 7.81
CA TYR A 28 -2.19 -10.83 9.06
C TYR A 28 -0.89 -11.28 9.69
N LEU A 29 -0.24 -10.41 10.45
CA LEU A 29 0.98 -10.75 11.18
C LEU A 29 0.69 -10.79 12.67
N VAL A 30 1.10 -11.85 13.35
CA VAL A 30 0.85 -12.07 14.78
C VAL A 30 2.16 -12.45 15.45
N ASP A 31 2.48 -11.82 16.57
CA ASP A 31 3.58 -12.28 17.42
C ASP A 31 3.06 -13.35 18.40
N ALA A 32 3.76 -14.48 18.44
CA ALA A 32 3.42 -15.64 19.24
C ALA A 32 4.67 -16.49 19.50
N ILE A 33 4.59 -17.44 20.45
CA ILE A 33 5.69 -18.34 20.76
C ILE A 33 5.55 -19.66 19.99
N SER A 34 4.33 -20.02 19.57
CA SER A 34 4.04 -21.26 18.86
C SER A 34 2.93 -21.13 17.81
N TYR A 35 2.87 -22.07 16.87
CA TYR A 35 1.80 -22.11 15.85
C TYR A 35 0.40 -22.22 16.45
N THR A 36 0.22 -23.02 17.49
CA THR A 36 -1.08 -23.19 18.16
C THR A 36 -1.51 -21.91 18.86
N GLU A 37 -0.57 -21.21 19.48
CA GLU A 37 -0.84 -19.90 20.11
C GLU A 37 -1.18 -18.83 19.06
N ALA A 38 -0.44 -18.79 17.95
CA ALA A 38 -0.73 -17.89 16.84
C ALA A 38 -2.14 -18.12 16.29
N GLU A 39 -2.56 -19.38 16.16
CA GLU A 39 -3.90 -19.77 15.72
C GLU A 39 -4.99 -19.31 16.70
N SER A 40 -4.80 -19.55 18.00
CA SER A 40 -5.76 -19.11 19.03
C SER A 40 -5.89 -17.60 19.05
N ARG A 41 -4.78 -16.86 19.06
CA ARG A 41 -4.78 -15.39 19.11
C ARG A 41 -5.46 -14.78 17.90
N ILE A 42 -5.08 -15.21 16.69
CA ILE A 42 -5.68 -14.64 15.49
C ILE A 42 -7.17 -14.96 15.41
N ASN A 43 -7.60 -16.13 15.92
CA ASN A 43 -9.02 -16.47 15.96
C ASN A 43 -9.80 -15.54 16.90
N GLU A 44 -9.25 -15.23 18.07
CA GLU A 44 -9.87 -14.29 19.02
C GLU A 44 -9.98 -12.87 18.45
N GLU A 45 -8.89 -12.33 17.90
CA GLU A 45 -8.88 -11.00 17.29
C GLU A 45 -9.86 -10.93 16.12
N MET A 46 -9.79 -11.88 15.19
CA MET A 46 -10.64 -11.86 14.00
C MET A 46 -12.12 -12.10 14.29
N SER A 47 -12.45 -12.83 15.35
CA SER A 47 -13.84 -12.98 15.80
C SER A 47 -14.45 -11.67 16.26
N ALA A 48 -13.63 -10.70 16.71
CA ALA A 48 -14.10 -9.36 17.05
C ALA A 48 -14.34 -8.49 15.79
N TYR A 49 -13.55 -8.68 14.73
CA TYR A 49 -13.66 -7.92 13.48
C TYR A 49 -14.67 -8.50 12.48
N ILE A 50 -14.80 -9.82 12.42
CA ILE A 50 -15.61 -10.54 11.43
C ILE A 50 -16.72 -11.31 12.16
N SER A 51 -17.96 -10.90 11.96
CA SER A 51 -19.13 -11.59 12.54
C SER A 51 -19.50 -12.90 11.81
N ASP A 52 -18.97 -13.10 10.60
CA ASP A 52 -19.21 -14.29 9.77
C ASP A 52 -18.16 -15.40 9.96
N GLU A 53 -18.44 -16.61 9.46
CA GLU A 53 -17.49 -17.74 9.50
C GLU A 53 -16.23 -17.43 8.66
N PHE A 54 -15.06 -17.42 9.31
CA PHE A 54 -13.75 -17.32 8.67
C PHE A 54 -12.94 -18.60 8.85
N LYS A 55 -11.93 -18.80 7.99
CA LYS A 55 -11.01 -19.94 8.04
C LYS A 55 -9.57 -19.48 7.90
N ILE A 56 -8.71 -19.99 8.78
CA ILE A 56 -7.27 -19.81 8.64
C ILE A 56 -6.77 -20.80 7.58
N THR A 57 -6.21 -20.28 6.49
CA THR A 57 -5.77 -21.07 5.34
C THR A 57 -4.30 -21.45 5.42
N ASN A 58 -3.48 -20.61 6.04
CA ASN A 58 -2.05 -20.82 6.16
C ASN A 58 -1.50 -20.07 7.36
N ILE A 59 -0.56 -20.70 8.08
CA ILE A 59 0.23 -20.06 9.12
C ILE A 59 1.69 -20.36 8.79
N LYS A 60 2.52 -19.32 8.66
CA LYS A 60 3.96 -19.46 8.41
C LYS A 60 4.75 -18.53 9.32
N VAL A 61 5.95 -18.96 9.71
CA VAL A 61 6.88 -18.07 10.42
C VAL A 61 7.39 -17.00 9.45
N ALA A 62 7.27 -15.75 9.84
CA ALA A 62 7.77 -14.61 9.11
C ALA A 62 9.11 -14.17 9.70
N ASN A 63 10.12 -14.06 8.84
CA ASN A 63 11.44 -13.58 9.24
C ASN A 63 11.44 -12.04 9.22
N PHE A 64 10.82 -11.42 10.23
CA PHE A 64 10.95 -10.00 10.52
C PHE A 64 11.71 -9.83 11.84
N ALA A 65 12.74 -8.99 11.82
CA ALA A 65 13.53 -8.68 13.00
C ALA A 65 12.77 -7.70 13.90
N GLU A 66 12.17 -6.67 13.31
CA GLU A 66 11.45 -5.61 14.02
C GLU A 66 10.30 -5.07 13.17
N ILE A 67 9.32 -4.47 13.85
CA ILE A 67 8.17 -3.81 13.24
C ILE A 67 8.11 -2.39 13.76
N HIS A 68 8.03 -1.44 12.83
CA HIS A 68 7.99 -0.01 13.12
C HIS A 68 6.70 0.57 12.56
N PRO A 69 5.66 0.78 13.39
CA PRO A 69 4.48 1.54 12.99
C PRO A 69 4.86 3.02 12.87
N PHE A 70 4.25 3.73 11.93
CA PHE A 70 4.45 5.16 11.71
C PHE A 70 3.09 5.83 11.56
N GLU A 71 3.01 7.09 12.01
CA GLU A 71 1.77 7.87 11.95
C GLU A 71 1.41 8.20 10.49
N ASN A 72 0.13 8.39 10.22
CA ASN A 72 -0.41 8.81 8.91
C ASN A 72 -0.05 7.87 7.73
N SER A 73 0.14 6.58 8.00
CA SER A 73 0.51 5.60 6.97
C SER A 73 -0.36 4.36 7.07
N ASP A 74 -0.95 3.91 5.97
CA ASP A 74 -1.85 2.75 5.97
C ASP A 74 -1.24 1.48 5.35
N ARG A 75 -0.09 1.59 4.67
CA ARG A 75 0.53 0.46 3.97
C ARG A 75 1.79 -0.03 4.67
N TRP A 76 2.04 -1.33 4.54
CA TRP A 76 3.22 -1.98 5.08
C TRP A 76 4.26 -2.24 4.00
N PHE A 77 5.50 -1.85 4.27
CA PHE A 77 6.65 -2.12 3.41
C PHE A 77 7.64 -3.05 4.11
N LYS A 78 8.08 -4.07 3.38
CA LYS A 78 9.18 -4.95 3.77
C LYS A 78 10.50 -4.35 3.31
N SER A 79 11.26 -3.84 4.26
CA SER A 79 12.61 -3.31 4.03
C SER A 79 13.65 -4.37 4.35
N LYS A 80 14.52 -4.67 3.38
CA LYS A 80 15.67 -5.53 3.58
C LYS A 80 16.86 -4.64 3.93
N VAL A 81 17.44 -4.85 5.10
CA VAL A 81 18.64 -4.14 5.56
C VAL A 81 19.80 -5.12 5.67
N SER A 82 20.91 -4.77 5.04
CA SER A 82 22.15 -5.53 5.11
C SER A 82 23.12 -4.82 6.05
N LEU A 83 23.33 -5.40 7.22
CA LEU A 83 24.34 -5.01 8.18
C LEU A 83 25.72 -5.51 7.71
N ILE A 84 26.71 -4.63 7.76
CA ILE A 84 28.09 -4.92 7.42
C ILE A 84 28.88 -4.84 8.73
N ALA A 85 29.38 -5.99 9.17
CA ALA A 85 30.24 -6.09 10.35
C ALA A 85 31.66 -6.42 9.90
N TYR A 86 32.64 -5.66 10.40
CA TYR A 86 34.05 -5.93 10.20
C TYR A 86 34.58 -6.78 11.37
N ASP A 87 35.09 -7.96 11.05
CA ASP A 87 35.74 -8.83 12.03
C ASP A 87 37.26 -8.54 12.02
N GLU A 88 37.74 -7.82 13.05
CA GLU A 88 39.16 -7.45 13.18
C GLU A 88 40.10 -8.65 13.30
N GLU A 89 39.59 -9.82 13.74
CA GLU A 89 40.38 -11.03 13.91
C GLU A 89 40.54 -11.79 12.59
N SER A 90 39.51 -11.80 11.75
CA SER A 90 39.52 -12.50 10.46
C SER A 90 39.85 -11.60 9.26
N GLY A 91 39.80 -10.27 9.39
CA GLY A 91 39.91 -9.33 8.27
C GLY A 91 38.85 -9.54 7.17
N LYS A 92 37.75 -10.22 7.50
CA LYS A 92 36.65 -10.54 6.57
C LYS A 92 35.41 -9.75 6.97
N GLU A 93 34.79 -9.15 5.97
CA GLU A 93 33.48 -8.51 6.11
C GLU A 93 32.39 -9.58 6.20
N ARG A 94 31.60 -9.56 7.28
CA ARG A 94 30.38 -10.36 7.38
C ARG A 94 29.18 -9.48 7.05
N LYS A 95 28.42 -9.91 6.04
CA LYS A 95 27.16 -9.29 5.65
C LYS A 95 25.99 -10.10 6.21
N SER A 96 25.23 -9.48 7.10
CA SER A 96 24.03 -10.08 7.70
C SER A 96 22.79 -9.35 7.22
N ASN A 97 21.78 -10.07 6.75
CA ASN A 97 20.54 -9.47 6.29
C ASN A 97 19.47 -9.57 7.36
N ILE A 98 18.88 -8.44 7.72
CA ILE A 98 17.69 -8.35 8.55
C ILE A 98 16.52 -7.83 7.69
N TYR A 99 15.30 -8.14 8.10
CA TYR A 99 14.10 -7.65 7.45
C TYR A 99 13.28 -6.87 8.46
N LEU A 100 12.89 -5.67 8.09
CA LEU A 100 12.06 -4.78 8.88
C LEU A 100 10.70 -4.65 8.21
N LEU A 101 9.64 -4.58 9.00
CA LEU A 101 8.32 -4.22 8.51
C LEU A 101 8.02 -2.79 8.96
N ILE A 102 7.77 -1.90 8.00
CA ILE A 102 7.69 -0.45 8.23
C ILE A 102 6.41 0.07 7.62
N GLN A 103 5.69 0.89 8.36
CA GLN A 103 4.50 1.57 7.85
C GLN A 103 4.94 2.82 7.07
N ALA A 104 4.40 2.99 5.86
CA ALA A 104 4.64 4.14 4.98
C ALA A 104 3.55 4.20 3.89
N ASN A 105 3.41 5.33 3.19
CA ASN A 105 2.54 5.45 2.03
C ASN A 105 3.26 5.14 0.71
N ASP A 106 4.52 5.57 0.60
CA ASP A 106 5.36 5.42 -0.58
C ASP A 106 6.71 4.75 -0.29
N VAL A 107 7.36 4.23 -1.34
CA VAL A 107 8.70 3.62 -1.24
C VAL A 107 9.75 4.60 -0.72
N LYS A 108 9.63 5.90 -1.06
CA LYS A 108 10.55 6.94 -0.58
C LYS A 108 10.39 7.16 0.93
N GLU A 109 9.16 7.28 1.39
CA GLU A 109 8.85 7.40 2.82
C GLU A 109 9.28 6.14 3.59
N ALA A 110 9.03 4.96 3.04
CA ALA A 110 9.51 3.71 3.61
C ALA A 110 11.04 3.67 3.78
N PHE A 111 11.79 4.24 2.83
CA PHE A 111 13.25 4.36 2.93
C PHE A 111 13.65 5.32 4.05
N ASP A 112 13.02 6.49 4.14
CA ASP A 112 13.30 7.48 5.18
C ASP A 112 12.96 6.93 6.58
N ASN A 113 11.81 6.27 6.72
CA ASN A 113 11.37 5.58 7.93
C ASN A 113 12.31 4.42 8.30
N THR A 114 12.79 3.66 7.32
CA THR A 114 13.84 2.64 7.56
C THR A 114 15.09 3.28 8.14
N ASN A 115 15.56 4.40 7.57
CA ASN A 115 16.74 5.09 8.10
C ASN A 115 16.50 5.57 9.52
N VAL A 116 15.32 6.10 9.84
CA VAL A 116 14.94 6.51 11.21
C VAL A 116 15.01 5.33 12.18
N ALA A 117 14.45 4.18 11.82
CA ALA A 117 14.51 2.97 12.63
C ALA A 117 15.97 2.51 12.86
N MET A 118 16.80 2.58 11.81
CA MET A 118 18.20 2.16 11.86
C MET A 118 19.16 3.18 12.51
N LYS A 119 18.73 4.41 12.82
CA LYS A 119 19.59 5.45 13.42
C LYS A 119 20.26 5.02 14.73
N ASN A 120 19.61 4.14 15.49
CA ASN A 120 20.11 3.67 16.78
C ASN A 120 21.03 2.44 16.66
N THR A 121 21.18 1.87 15.48
CA THR A 121 22.03 0.69 15.27
C THR A 121 23.49 1.13 15.14
N MET A 122 24.35 0.60 16.03
CA MET A 122 25.80 0.77 15.91
C MET A 122 26.33 -0.17 14.84
N GLY A 123 26.49 0.32 13.61
CA GLY A 123 27.12 -0.42 12.52
C GLY A 123 26.79 0.15 11.15
N ASP A 124 27.66 -0.15 10.18
CA ASP A 124 27.40 0.18 8.79
C ASP A 124 26.26 -0.70 8.25
N TYR A 125 25.31 -0.07 7.56
CA TYR A 125 24.22 -0.78 6.93
C TYR A 125 23.93 -0.24 5.55
N THR A 126 23.34 -1.10 4.72
CA THR A 126 22.84 -0.74 3.39
C THR A 126 21.42 -1.25 3.24
N ILE A 127 20.57 -0.55 2.50
CA ILE A 127 19.19 -0.95 2.24
C ILE A 127 19.11 -1.47 0.79
N PRO A 128 19.36 -2.76 0.52
CA PRO A 128 19.36 -3.31 -0.83
C PRO A 128 17.99 -3.33 -1.52
N ALA A 129 16.89 -3.41 -0.77
CA ALA A 129 15.56 -3.53 -1.35
C ALA A 129 14.47 -3.10 -0.37
N ILE A 130 13.44 -2.44 -0.91
CA ILE A 130 12.17 -2.14 -0.24
C ILE A 130 11.06 -2.61 -1.17
N ALA A 131 10.12 -3.37 -0.63
CA ALA A 131 8.97 -3.86 -1.36
C ALA A 131 7.70 -3.69 -0.54
N GLU A 132 6.59 -3.38 -1.21
CA GLU A 132 5.27 -3.37 -0.57
C GLU A 132 4.92 -4.78 -0.08
N SER A 133 4.39 -4.87 1.13
CA SER A 133 3.97 -6.10 1.78
C SER A 133 2.46 -6.25 1.66
N PRO A 134 1.93 -7.45 1.38
CA PRO A 134 0.49 -7.67 1.32
C PRO A 134 -0.18 -7.70 2.70
N ILE A 135 0.59 -7.52 3.79
CA ILE A 135 0.11 -7.59 5.18
C ILE A 135 -0.95 -6.51 5.40
N MET A 136 -2.13 -6.93 5.86
CA MET A 136 -3.22 -6.04 6.18
C MET A 136 -3.02 -5.40 7.55
N ASP A 137 -2.68 -6.22 8.55
CA ASP A 137 -2.55 -5.75 9.91
C ASP A 137 -1.53 -6.57 10.73
N VAL A 138 -1.00 -5.95 11.78
CA VAL A 138 -0.04 -6.50 12.72
C VAL A 138 -0.62 -6.51 14.13
N PHE A 139 -0.59 -7.68 14.77
CA PHE A 139 -1.02 -7.93 16.14
C PHE A 139 0.20 -8.29 16.99
N PRO A 140 0.76 -7.34 17.75
CA PRO A 140 1.89 -7.60 18.63
C PRO A 140 1.50 -8.52 19.80
N TYR A 141 2.47 -9.24 20.35
CA TYR A 141 2.27 -10.09 21.51
C TYR A 141 2.33 -9.22 22.76
N PHE A 142 1.43 -9.51 23.69
CA PHE A 142 1.36 -8.81 24.97
C PHE A 142 1.33 -9.87 26.05
N SER A 143 2.33 -9.87 26.94
CA SER A 143 2.38 -10.73 28.13
C SER A 143 1.47 -10.23 29.26
N GLY A 144 0.90 -9.03 29.13
CA GLY A 144 0.11 -8.37 30.17
C GLY A 144 0.94 -7.75 31.29
N GLU A 145 2.26 -7.64 31.12
CA GLU A 145 3.13 -6.90 32.05
C GLU A 145 2.92 -5.38 31.88
N GLU A 146 2.98 -4.62 32.98
CA GLU A 146 2.70 -3.17 33.00
C GLU A 146 3.55 -2.37 32.00
N GLU A 147 4.75 -2.86 31.67
CA GLU A 147 5.67 -2.23 30.73
C GLU A 147 5.25 -2.40 29.25
N ASP A 148 4.44 -3.41 28.93
CA ASP A 148 3.94 -3.66 27.58
C ASP A 148 2.61 -2.93 27.30
N LEU A 149 1.83 -2.58 28.34
CA LEU A 149 0.63 -1.73 28.21
C LEU A 149 0.95 -0.34 27.64
N GLY A 150 2.06 0.28 28.07
CA GLY A 150 2.49 1.57 27.51
C GLY A 150 2.98 1.49 26.07
N LYS A 151 3.48 0.33 25.63
CA LYS A 151 3.85 0.08 24.22
C LYS A 151 2.61 -0.20 23.38
N ILE A 152 1.59 -0.86 23.95
CA ILE A 152 0.28 -1.08 23.32
C ILE A 152 -0.39 0.24 22.96
N GLU A 153 -0.52 1.16 23.92
CA GLU A 153 -1.18 2.44 23.68
C GLU A 153 -0.47 3.23 22.60
N ARG A 154 0.87 3.25 22.60
CA ARG A 154 1.65 3.92 21.55
C ARG A 154 1.52 3.22 20.20
N PHE A 155 1.62 1.90 20.16
CA PHE A 155 1.48 1.14 18.91
C PHE A 155 0.09 1.33 18.30
N ASN A 156 -0.96 1.20 19.10
CA ASN A 156 -2.34 1.39 18.66
C ASN A 156 -2.67 2.85 18.34
N ALA A 157 -2.14 3.82 19.08
CA ALA A 157 -2.35 5.24 18.77
C ALA A 157 -1.68 5.64 17.46
N ILE A 158 -0.45 5.17 17.22
CA ILE A 158 0.27 5.41 15.96
C ILE A 158 -0.48 4.74 14.80
N LYS A 159 -0.87 3.48 14.97
CA LYS A 159 -1.60 2.71 13.95
C LYS A 159 -2.98 3.31 13.63
N ASN A 160 -3.71 3.79 14.63
CA ASN A 160 -5.05 4.37 14.45
C ASN A 160 -5.01 5.89 14.21
N SER A 161 -3.83 6.50 14.07
CA SER A 161 -3.74 7.90 13.64
C SER A 161 -4.24 7.97 12.20
N VAL A 162 -5.51 8.35 12.07
CA VAL A 162 -6.17 8.60 10.80
C VAL A 162 -5.29 9.61 10.05
N PRO A 163 -4.82 9.32 8.82
CA PRO A 163 -4.31 10.39 7.98
C PRO A 163 -5.45 11.40 7.89
N GLU A 164 -5.24 12.63 8.36
CA GLU A 164 -6.05 13.77 7.96
C GLU A 164 -5.94 13.85 6.44
N VAL A 165 -6.80 13.12 5.74
CA VAL A 165 -7.19 13.43 4.38
C VAL A 165 -7.72 14.85 4.49
N GLU A 166 -6.92 15.80 4.03
CA GLU A 166 -7.28 17.20 3.94
C GLU A 166 -8.64 17.27 3.23
N GLU A 167 -9.68 17.51 4.04
CA GLU A 167 -11.04 17.82 3.61
C GLU A 167 -11.08 19.06 2.69
N LYS A 168 -9.94 19.77 2.55
CA LYS A 168 -9.76 20.93 1.66
C LYS A 168 -9.78 20.60 0.18
N VAL A 169 -9.46 19.38 -0.25
CA VAL A 169 -9.42 19.07 -1.69
C VAL A 169 -10.84 18.98 -2.28
N VAL A 170 -11.87 18.75 -1.47
CA VAL A 170 -13.25 18.64 -1.97
C VAL A 170 -13.91 20.02 -2.19
N GLU A 171 -13.55 21.04 -1.39
CA GLU A 171 -14.04 22.40 -1.61
C GLU A 171 -13.39 23.04 -2.86
N GLU A 172 -12.07 22.91 -3.02
CA GLU A 172 -11.37 23.54 -4.16
C GLU A 172 -11.77 22.93 -5.52
N VAL A 173 -12.10 21.64 -5.58
CA VAL A 173 -12.55 21.02 -6.85
C VAL A 173 -14.01 21.35 -7.17
N ASN A 174 -14.86 21.58 -6.17
CA ASN A 174 -16.25 22.02 -6.38
C ASN A 174 -16.33 23.49 -6.83
N GLU A 175 -15.51 24.38 -6.27
CA GLU A 175 -15.47 25.79 -6.72
C GLU A 175 -14.97 25.89 -8.16
N VAL A 176 -13.92 25.15 -8.52
CA VAL A 176 -13.36 25.18 -9.89
C VAL A 176 -14.31 24.56 -10.92
N THR A 177 -15.14 23.58 -10.53
CA THR A 177 -16.13 22.96 -11.44
C THR A 177 -17.39 23.81 -11.62
N GLU A 178 -17.83 24.57 -10.63
CA GLU A 178 -18.92 25.55 -10.82
C GLU A 178 -18.48 26.77 -11.65
N GLU A 179 -17.22 27.21 -11.54
CA GLU A 179 -16.72 28.35 -12.32
C GLU A 179 -16.57 28.00 -13.82
N LEU A 180 -16.10 26.79 -14.16
CA LEU A 180 -15.98 26.33 -15.55
C LEU A 180 -17.34 26.11 -16.24
N VAL A 181 -18.37 25.69 -15.50
CA VAL A 181 -19.72 25.48 -16.05
C VAL A 181 -20.46 26.81 -16.29
N ALA A 182 -20.14 27.86 -15.52
CA ALA A 182 -20.70 29.19 -15.71
C ALA A 182 -20.09 29.93 -16.91
N GLU A 183 -18.83 29.63 -17.27
CA GLU A 183 -18.15 30.26 -18.42
C GLU A 183 -18.61 29.62 -19.75
N GLU A 184 -18.82 28.30 -19.81
CA GLU A 184 -19.33 27.62 -21.02
C GLU A 184 -20.79 27.99 -21.38
N THR A 185 -21.60 28.47 -20.43
CA THR A 185 -22.99 28.89 -20.72
C THR A 185 -23.12 30.33 -21.22
N GLN A 186 -22.06 31.15 -21.17
CA GLN A 186 -22.09 32.53 -21.70
C GLN A 186 -21.58 32.62 -23.14
N GLU A 187 -20.65 31.77 -23.57
CA GLU A 187 -20.14 31.80 -24.95
C GLU A 187 -21.10 31.23 -26.00
N GLU A 188 -22.03 30.32 -25.63
CA GLU A 188 -23.02 29.77 -26.58
C GLU A 188 -24.19 30.71 -26.94
N THR A 189 -24.26 31.93 -26.38
CA THR A 189 -25.38 32.87 -26.62
C THR A 189 -25.07 34.09 -27.50
N ASP A 190 -23.82 34.31 -27.91
CA ASP A 190 -23.43 35.52 -28.67
C ASP A 190 -23.08 35.31 -30.16
N GLU A 191 -23.07 34.08 -30.69
CA GLU A 191 -22.72 33.84 -32.12
C GLU A 191 -23.88 33.53 -33.06
N ALA A 192 -25.14 33.74 -32.63
CA ALA A 192 -26.32 33.46 -33.44
C ALA A 192 -27.08 34.72 -33.91
N ILE A 193 -26.44 35.76 -34.44
CA ILE A 193 -27.02 36.71 -35.43
C ILE A 193 -25.90 37.24 -36.34
N GLU A 194 -25.71 36.65 -37.52
CA GLU A 194 -25.81 37.37 -38.80
C GLU A 194 -25.79 36.38 -39.97
N SER A 195 -26.95 36.27 -40.60
CA SER A 195 -27.17 35.66 -41.89
C SER A 195 -26.52 36.49 -42.99
N GLU A 196 -25.86 35.81 -43.95
CA GLU A 196 -25.99 35.94 -45.41
C GLU A 196 -24.67 35.64 -46.17
N GLU A 197 -24.87 35.03 -47.34
CA GLU A 197 -23.95 34.78 -48.46
C GLU A 197 -22.98 33.57 -48.41
N THR A 198 -23.38 32.50 -49.10
CA THR A 198 -22.47 31.55 -49.76
C THR A 198 -21.92 32.17 -51.06
N PRO A 199 -20.68 31.85 -51.50
CA PRO A 199 -20.52 30.76 -52.46
C PRO A 199 -19.19 29.95 -52.32
N PHE A 200 -19.23 28.63 -52.52
CA PHE A 200 -18.65 27.89 -53.66
C PHE A 200 -17.11 28.00 -53.82
N ILE A 201 -16.38 26.89 -53.61
CA ILE A 201 -15.16 26.48 -54.35
C ILE A 201 -15.04 24.94 -54.27
N GLU A 202 -14.64 24.37 -55.40
CA GLU A 202 -14.60 22.95 -55.80
C GLU A 202 -13.61 22.08 -55.00
N GLU A 203 -13.99 20.85 -54.66
CA GLU A 203 -13.06 19.79 -54.29
C GLU A 203 -12.48 19.16 -55.56
N GLU A 204 -11.18 19.35 -55.78
CA GLU A 204 -10.43 18.71 -56.85
C GLU A 204 -10.12 17.25 -56.46
N GLU A 205 -10.68 16.32 -57.22
CA GLU A 205 -10.34 14.89 -57.19
C GLU A 205 -8.85 14.70 -57.51
N THR A 206 -8.14 13.95 -56.66
CA THR A 206 -6.93 13.25 -57.10
C THR A 206 -7.10 11.76 -56.89
N GLU A 207 -7.32 11.07 -58.01
CA GLU A 207 -7.43 9.63 -58.16
C GLU A 207 -6.21 8.87 -57.61
N PHE A 208 -6.47 7.84 -56.80
CA PHE A 208 -5.51 6.78 -56.51
C PHE A 208 -5.63 5.69 -57.58
N VAL A 209 -4.60 5.55 -58.43
CA VAL A 209 -4.48 4.44 -59.39
C VAL A 209 -3.75 3.26 -58.73
N PRO A 210 -4.34 2.05 -58.65
CA PRO A 210 -3.63 0.85 -58.23
C PRO A 210 -2.89 0.22 -59.42
N VAL A 211 -1.56 0.13 -59.33
CA VAL A 211 -0.75 -0.64 -60.30
C VAL A 211 -0.77 -2.12 -59.89
N ALA A 212 -1.43 -2.92 -60.71
CA ALA A 212 -1.31 -4.38 -60.71
C ALA A 212 0.08 -4.77 -61.27
N PHE A 213 0.72 -5.78 -60.68
CA PHE A 213 1.80 -6.49 -61.36
C PHE A 213 1.62 -8.00 -61.17
N ASP A 214 1.63 -8.64 -62.34
CA ASP A 214 1.19 -9.98 -62.69
C ASP A 214 2.14 -11.08 -62.19
N GLU A 215 1.57 -12.28 -62.06
CA GLU A 215 2.28 -13.56 -61.98
C GLU A 215 2.91 -13.93 -63.35
N GLU A 216 4.09 -14.53 -63.32
CA GLU A 216 4.64 -15.63 -64.16
C GLU A 216 6.16 -15.64 -63.90
N GLU A 217 6.78 -16.71 -63.42
CA GLU A 217 6.98 -18.01 -64.08
C GLU A 217 7.26 -19.13 -63.05
#